data_AF-H2XKD8-F1
#
_entry.id   AF-H2XKD8-F1
#
_cell.length_a   1.000
_cell.length_b   1.000
_cell.length_c   1.000
_cell.angle_alpha   90.00
_cell.angle_beta   90.00
_cell.angle_gamma   90.00
#
_symmetry.space_group_name_H-M   'P 1'
#
loop_
_entity.id
_entity.type
_entity.pdbx_description
1 polymer ?
#
loop_
_entity_poly.entity_id
_entity_poly.type
_entity_poly.pdbx_seq_one_letter_code
_entity_poly.pdbx_strand_id
1 'polypeptide(L)' 'MAKSKNHTNHNQNRKYHKNGIKKPRTNKYPSLKGVDPKYLKNMKFAKKHNKRHPVKKE' A
#
# COMPACT_ATOMS: atom_id res chain seq x y z
N MET A 1 5.06 -25.24 43.81
CA MET A 1 4.59 -24.42 42.67
C MET A 1 4.51 -25.31 41.44
N ALA A 2 3.31 -25.58 40.92
CA ALA A 2 3.15 -26.46 39.77
C ALA A 2 3.53 -25.71 38.48
N LYS A 3 4.32 -26.33 37.60
CA LYS A 3 4.69 -25.74 36.31
C LYS A 3 3.48 -25.68 35.38
N SER A 4 3.28 -24.55 34.70
CA SER A 4 2.23 -24.35 33.70
C SER A 4 2.79 -24.48 32.28
N LYS A 5 1.91 -24.39 31.26
CA LYS A 5 2.30 -24.46 29.85
C LYS A 5 3.04 -23.19 29.43
N ASN A 6 4.23 -23.36 28.85
CA ASN A 6 5.11 -22.24 28.48
C ASN A 6 4.70 -21.53 27.16
N HIS A 7 4.01 -22.21 26.23
CA HIS A 7 3.58 -21.61 24.96
C HIS A 7 2.40 -22.36 24.32
N THR A 8 1.49 -21.64 23.65
CA THR A 8 0.42 -22.24 22.83
C THR A 8 -0.01 -21.33 21.68
N ASN A 9 -0.14 -21.92 20.49
CA ASN A 9 -0.78 -21.29 19.32
C ASN A 9 -2.26 -21.74 19.18
N HIS A 10 -2.78 -22.48 20.16
CA HIS A 10 -4.17 -22.91 20.16
C HIS A 10 -5.10 -21.68 20.18
N ASN A 11 -6.16 -21.73 19.37
CA ASN A 11 -7.14 -20.64 19.16
C ASN A 11 -6.65 -19.40 18.39
N GLN A 12 -5.37 -19.24 18.04
CA GLN A 12 -4.96 -18.06 17.27
C GLN A 12 -5.57 -18.05 15.86
N ASN A 13 -5.54 -19.20 15.18
CA ASN A 13 -6.15 -19.36 13.87
C ASN A 13 -7.66 -18.99 13.89
N ARG A 14 -8.39 -19.52 14.88
CA ARG A 14 -9.82 -19.22 15.05
C ARG A 14 -10.09 -17.73 15.25
N LYS A 15 -9.26 -17.03 16.03
CA LYS A 15 -9.36 -15.57 16.20
C LYS A 15 -9.05 -14.81 14.91
N TYR A 16 -8.00 -15.18 14.18
CA TYR A 16 -7.63 -14.54 12.92
C TYR A 16 -8.72 -14.69 11.85
N HIS A 17 -9.40 -15.85 11.83
CA HIS A 17 -10.49 -16.10 10.89
C HIS A 17 -11.84 -15.54 11.34
N LYS A 18 -12.06 -15.18 12.61
CA LYS A 18 -13.32 -14.58 13.09
C LYS A 18 -13.69 -13.30 12.33
N ASN A 19 -12.70 -12.44 12.06
CA ASN A 19 -12.88 -11.22 11.25
C ASN A 19 -12.37 -11.39 9.80
N GLY A 20 -11.76 -12.55 9.51
CA GLY A 20 -11.12 -12.89 8.25
C GLY A 20 -9.77 -12.21 8.06
N ILE A 21 -8.82 -12.95 7.48
CA ILE A 21 -7.51 -12.42 7.07
C ILE A 21 -7.71 -11.65 5.76
N LYS A 22 -7.72 -10.31 5.83
CA LYS A 22 -7.96 -9.45 4.66
C LYS A 22 -6.70 -9.32 3.81
N LYS A 23 -6.87 -9.42 2.49
CA LYS A 23 -5.80 -9.12 1.52
C LYS A 23 -5.54 -7.60 1.47
N PRO A 24 -4.31 -7.16 1.15
CA PRO A 24 -4.04 -5.74 0.92
C PRO A 24 -4.92 -5.22 -0.22
N ARG A 25 -5.42 -3.98 -0.06
CA ARG A 25 -6.23 -3.33 -1.10
C ARG A 25 -5.31 -2.88 -2.23
N THR A 26 -5.64 -3.27 -3.46
CA THR A 26 -4.95 -2.80 -4.67
C THR A 26 -5.65 -1.55 -5.21
N ASN A 27 -4.87 -0.52 -5.50
CA ASN A 27 -5.36 0.71 -6.14
C ASN A 27 -4.76 0.81 -7.54
N LYS A 28 -5.48 1.42 -8.50
CA LYS A 28 -4.98 1.66 -9.86
C LYS A 28 -3.67 2.45 -9.87
N TYR A 29 -3.49 3.34 -8.90
CA TYR A 29 -2.28 4.16 -8.76
C TYR A 29 -1.71 3.99 -7.34
N PRO A 30 -0.54 3.33 -7.18
CA PRO A 30 0.12 3.19 -5.88
C PRO A 30 0.84 4.50 -5.47
N SER A 31 1.21 4.59 -4.20
CA SER A 31 2.03 5.71 -3.70
C SER A 31 3.46 5.63 -4.23
N LEU A 32 4.06 6.77 -4.56
CA LEU A 32 5.47 6.87 -4.97
C LEU A 32 6.43 7.11 -3.78
N LYS A 33 6.00 6.80 -2.55
CA LYS A 33 6.84 6.94 -1.35
C LYS A 33 8.00 5.94 -1.43
N GLY A 34 9.23 6.42 -1.25
CA GLY A 34 10.45 5.60 -1.33
C GLY A 34 11.01 5.42 -2.75
N VAL A 35 10.41 6.03 -3.76
CA VAL A 35 10.99 6.10 -5.12
C VAL A 35 12.12 7.13 -5.15
N ASP A 36 13.11 6.91 -6.03
CA ASP A 36 14.27 7.79 -6.20
C ASP A 36 13.87 9.28 -6.32
N PRO A 37 14.40 10.16 -5.44
CA PRO A 37 14.13 11.59 -5.48
C PRO A 37 14.47 12.25 -6.83
N LYS A 38 15.51 11.79 -7.54
CA LYS A 38 15.91 12.37 -8.85
C LYS A 38 14.85 12.08 -9.90
N TYR A 39 14.37 10.84 -9.97
CA TYR A 39 13.23 10.46 -10.81
C TYR A 39 11.97 11.28 -10.48
N LEU A 40 11.63 11.41 -9.19
CA LEU A 40 10.44 12.15 -8.76
C LEU A 40 10.50 13.64 -9.14
N LYS A 41 11.69 14.26 -9.02
CA LYS A 41 11.93 15.65 -9.42
C LYS A 41 11.70 15.81 -10.93
N ASN A 42 12.27 14.94 -11.76
CA ASN A 42 12.07 14.98 -13.21
C ASN A 42 10.60 14.76 -13.59
N MET A 43 9.96 13.72 -13.03
CA MET A 43 8.55 13.42 -13.30
C MET A 43 7.63 14.59 -12.91
N LYS A 44 7.92 15.31 -11.81
CA LYS A 44 7.16 16.50 -11.40
C LYS A 44 7.26 17.60 -12.46
N PHE A 45 8.44 17.86 -13.00
CA PHE A 45 8.61 18.86 -14.06
C PHE A 45 7.97 18.43 -15.37
N ALA A 46 8.11 17.17 -15.78
CA ALA A 46 7.46 16.64 -16.97
C ALA A 46 5.93 16.78 -16.86
N LYS A 47 5.32 16.34 -15.75
CA LYS A 47 3.87 16.49 -15.51
C LYS A 47 3.40 17.95 -15.49
N LYS A 48 4.25 18.89 -15.07
CA LYS A 48 3.93 20.32 -15.06
C LYS A 48 3.83 20.89 -16.48
N HIS A 49 4.81 20.59 -17.33
CA HIS A 49 4.95 21.20 -18.66
C HIS A 49 4.33 20.37 -19.79
N ASN A 50 4.03 19.08 -19.57
CA ASN A 50 3.33 18.21 -20.52
C ASN A 50 1.80 18.33 -20.42
N LYS A 51 1.27 19.28 -19.63
CA LYS A 51 -0.14 19.63 -19.71
C LYS A 51 -0.38 20.22 -21.10
N ARG A 52 -0.86 19.40 -22.03
CA ARG A 52 -1.35 19.89 -23.33
C ARG A 52 -2.27 21.05 -23.02
N HIS A 53 -2.02 22.23 -23.60
CA HIS A 53 -3.08 23.23 -23.72
C HIS A 53 -4.30 22.46 -24.24
N PRO A 54 -5.49 22.59 -23.63
CA PRO A 54 -6.67 21.96 -24.19
C PRO A 54 -6.78 22.49 -25.61
N VAL A 55 -6.45 21.65 -26.59
CA VAL A 55 -6.79 21.91 -27.98
C VAL A 55 -8.30 22.08 -27.91
N LYS A 56 -8.79 23.29 -28.20
CA LYS A 56 -10.22 23.54 -28.28
C LYS A 56 -10.75 22.47 -29.24
N LYS A 57 -11.53 21.52 -28.72
CA LYS A 57 -12.31 20.66 -29.57
C LYS A 57 -13.35 21.59 -30.17
N GLU A 58 -13.19 21.89 -31.46
CA GLU A 58 -14.30 22.35 -32.28
C GLU A 58 -15.45 21.34 -32.19
#